data_AF-A0A7S8C9N9-F1
#
_entry.id   AF-A0A7S8C9N9-F1
#
_cell.length_a   1.000
_cell.length_b   1.000
_cell.length_c   1.000
_cell.angle_alpha   90.00
_cell.angle_beta   90.00
_cell.angle_gamma   90.00
#
_symmetry.space_group_name_H-M   'P 1'
#
loop_
_entity.id
_entity.type
_entity.pdbx_description
1 polymer ?
#
loop_
_entity_poly.entity_id
_entity_poly.type
_entity_poly.pdbx_seq_one_letter_code
_entity_poly.pdbx_strand_id
1 'polypeptide(L)' 'MKKREEMFNGNMTNSFEDMVWLGKQMDRLRDEEQLEEDGRMADPEQYS' A
#
# COMPACT_ATOMS: atom_id res chain seq x y z
N MET A 1 -15.59 -10.72 29.53
CA MET A 1 -14.29 -10.10 29.18
C MET A 1 -14.48 -9.36 27.86
N LYS A 2 -14.49 -8.01 27.86
CA LYS A 2 -14.50 -7.23 26.63
C LYS A 2 -13.13 -7.41 25.96
N LYS A 3 -13.11 -8.00 24.76
CA LYS A 3 -11.92 -7.97 23.89
C LYS A 3 -11.56 -6.50 23.75
N ARG A 4 -10.33 -6.15 24.13
CA ARG A 4 -9.76 -4.85 23.78
C ARG A 4 -9.83 -4.79 22.26
N GLU A 5 -10.77 -4.03 21.73
CA GLU A 5 -10.67 -3.51 20.38
C GLU A 5 -9.37 -2.72 20.41
N GLU A 6 -8.32 -3.33 19.86
CA GLU A 6 -7.06 -2.65 19.64
C GLU A 6 -7.43 -1.36 18.93
N MET A 7 -7.20 -0.22 19.60
CA MET A 7 -7.55 1.09 19.09
C MET A 7 -6.92 1.18 17.70
N PHE A 8 -7.74 1.07 16.67
CA PHE A 8 -7.34 1.30 15.31
C PHE A 8 -6.98 2.78 15.26
N ASN A 9 -5.72 3.10 15.51
CA ASN A 9 -5.24 4.45 15.27
C ASN A 9 -5.52 4.70 13.77
N GLY A 10 -6.00 5.87 13.40
CA GLY A 10 -6.32 6.17 12.00
C GLY A 10 -5.07 6.28 11.11
N ASN A 11 -3.94 5.74 11.56
CA ASN A 11 -2.67 5.86 10.90
C ASN A 11 -2.49 4.65 9.97
N MET A 12 -1.95 4.90 8.79
CA MET A 12 -1.75 3.86 7.77
C MET A 12 -0.63 2.87 8.14
N THR A 13 0.19 3.19 9.16
CA THR A 13 1.30 2.36 9.65
C THR A 13 1.38 2.45 11.18
N ASN A 14 1.85 1.38 11.82
CA ASN A 14 1.98 1.30 13.28
C ASN A 14 3.43 1.25 13.75
N SER A 15 4.39 1.16 12.83
CA SER A 15 5.82 1.10 13.12
C SER A 15 6.65 1.78 12.03
N PHE A 16 7.90 2.09 12.38
CA PHE A 16 8.87 2.64 11.44
C PHE A 16 9.27 1.60 10.39
N GLU A 17 9.36 0.33 10.78
CA GLU A 17 9.59 -0.79 9.87
C GLU A 17 8.50 -0.89 8.80
N ASP A 18 7.22 -0.74 9.17
CA ASP A 18 6.10 -0.72 8.22
C ASP A 18 6.21 0.47 7.25
N MET A 19 6.62 1.64 7.75
CA MET A 19 6.82 2.83 6.94
C MET A 19 7.93 2.63 5.90
N VAL A 20 9.04 2.01 6.30
CA VAL A 20 10.17 1.69 5.40
C VAL A 20 9.77 0.65 4.36
N TRP A 21 9.01 -0.38 4.75
CA TRP A 21 8.52 -1.38 3.82
C TRP A 21 7.56 -0.76 2.79
N LEU A 22 6.64 0.09 3.25
CA LEU A 22 5.70 0.80 2.38
C LEU A 22 6.43 1.71 1.39
N GLY A 23 7.45 2.45 1.84
CA GLY A 23 8.30 3.28 0.97
C GLY A 23 8.95 2.47 -0.15
N LYS A 24 9.48 1.28 0.16
CA LYS A 24 10.05 0.36 -0.85
C LYS A 24 9.02 -0.14 -1.87
N GLN A 25 7.76 -0.27 -1.47
CA GLN A 25 6.67 -0.60 -2.40
C GLN A 25 6.30 0.59 -3.27
N MET A 26 6.35 1.82 -2.75
CA MET A 26 6.11 3.04 -3.54
C MET A 26 7.27 3.36 -4.50
N ASP A 27 8.51 3.04 -4.13
CA ASP A 27 9.67 3.18 -5.02
C ASP A 27 9.57 2.24 -6.24
N ARG A 28 8.87 1.11 -6.08
CA ARG A 28 8.42 0.25 -7.18
C ARG A 28 7.07 0.75 -7.68
N LEU A 29 7.04 1.94 -8.28
CA LEU A 29 5.94 2.31 -9.16
C LEU A 29 5.87 1.23 -10.22
N ARG A 30 4.82 0.40 -10.18
CA ARG A 30 4.61 -0.62 -11.21
C ARG A 30 4.49 0.09 -12.54
N ASP A 31 5.38 -0.26 -13.47
CA ASP A 31 5.26 0.16 -14.85
C ASP A 31 4.14 -0.63 -15.54
N GLU A 32 3.77 -0.19 -16.74
CA GLU A 32 2.70 -0.83 -17.52
C GLU A 32 3.03 -2.29 -17.84
N GLU A 33 4.32 -2.63 -18.01
CA GLU A 33 4.81 -3.98 -18.29
C GLU A 33 4.56 -4.93 -17.10
N GLN A 34 4.90 -4.50 -15.88
CA GLN A 34 4.64 -5.27 -14.65
C GLN A 34 3.15 -5.41 -14.34
N LEU A 35 2.34 -4.41 -14.69
CA LEU A 35 0.89 -4.50 -14.55
C LEU A 35 0.32 -5.54 -15.51
N GLU A 36 0.79 -5.57 -16.76
CA GLU A 36 0.38 -6.55 -17.76
C GLU A 36 0.77 -7.98 -17.35
N GLU A 37 2.00 -8.19 -16.85
CA GLU A 37 2.45 -9.48 -16.31
C GLU A 37 1.60 -9.98 -15.14
N ASP A 38 1.17 -9.07 -14.25
CA ASP A 38 0.29 -9.36 -13.11
C ASP A 38 -1.21 -9.46 -13.49
N GLY A 39 -1.57 -9.27 -14.77
CA GLY A 39 -2.96 -9.25 -15.24
C GLY A 39 -3.78 -8.08 -14.69
N ARG A 40 -3.13 -6.95 -14.40
CA ARG A 40 -3.71 -5.71 -13.89
C ARG A 40 -3.64 -4.61 -14.95
N MET A 41 -4.49 -3.59 -14.80
CA MET A 41 -4.45 -2.39 -15.63
C MET A 41 -4.12 -1.17 -14.77
N ALA A 42 -3.44 -0.19 -15.35
CA ALA A 42 -3.19 1.09 -14.69
C ALA A 42 -4.52 1.78 -14.36
N ASP A 43 -4.57 2.47 -13.22
CA ASP A 43 -5.75 3.24 -12.84
C ASP A 43 -5.91 4.44 -13.80
N PRO A 44 -7.05 4.60 -14.48
CA PRO A 44 -7.30 5.75 -15.33
C PRO A 44 -7.13 7.10 -14.63
N GLU A 45 -7.39 7.20 -13.32
CA GLU A 45 -7.25 8.43 -12.53
C GLU A 45 -5.77 8.81 -12.29
N GLN A 46 -4.82 7.88 -12.44
CA GLN A 46 -3.39 8.13 -12.23
C GLN A 46 -2.82 9.15 -13.23
N TYR A 47 -3.48 9.35 -14.37
CA TYR A 47 -3.06 10.27 -15.43
C TYR A 47 -4.02 11.47 -15.60
N SER A 48 -4.96 11.67 -14.67
CA SER A 48 -5.94 12.78 -14.69
C SER A 48 -5.45 14.07 -14.03
#